data_AF-A0A3P6SKY0-F1
#
_entry.id   AF-A0A3P6SKY0-F1
#
_cell.length_a   1.000
_cell.length_b   1.000
_cell.length_c   1.000
_cell.angle_alpha   90.00
_cell.angle_beta   90.00
_cell.angle_gamma   90.00
#
_symmetry.space_group_name_H-M   'P 1'
#
loop_
_entity.id
_entity.type
_entity.pdbx_description
1 polymer ?
#
loop_
_entity_poly.entity_id
_entity_poly.type
_entity_poly.pdbx_seq_one_letter_code
_entity_poly.pdbx_strand_id
1 'polypeptide(L)'
;MRPVDPLNRSVQYSFIVEYIEYITDNVMKKVYGISVNSEQNMFAVATEDGFRIFQCNPLHQLIRLDKRIVGSLRIGKVLGCSNFFGMVSGGFCPKYAENVVMIWNDERKKDDFYMEYTGTSPILNFQMSKTRMVLVGMKKIHVFNFPQELVPIKTIETGMNIHGLCELSSDPNMELLIYPGHQKGTVQCINLRDVARHATLAPTLISAHQTDVAQIALNSTATLLATGSTKGTVIRIFDTKTAELIREFRRGADPVTLHCLRFSPCSSFLAVASDKDTVHIFAVKSNDPTWTNRKTLWQQVGLVSEDADRARIQFKLSKATQNVALTELAFIKYGNEANTAELNAKSRFILRSHAIVAICDDGSYNLFTFSSDGTFDLIRDEYYLDWGDDEHFFKQCSESFDAIASYLYGSFFFVSNIFVFYPMRFYVNYDKVFPSTSYQCVTKIAEVLCLRRKKSALFNFQSLISVILLLICTCTYVRAFVPKLIDRNKQGFLGVFWKCARIGERLRMAHFDEVEYELRKNLPPHFPKAKNDIYITRHTSIVAQKARIIKLLDEKMNEVILHGLGAAVSRTINVALQIQRKLVDTVKLDVRTGTVKVTDSLFPLKDEMDFKTRNRLISAVHIRISRRTI
;
A
#
# COMPACT_ATOMS: atom_id res chain seq x y z
N MET A 1 38.40 28.83 -21.49
CA MET A 1 37.50 27.85 -20.81
C MET A 1 37.58 28.12 -19.32
N ARG A 2 36.49 28.54 -18.66
CA ARG A 2 36.46 28.61 -17.18
C ARG A 2 36.06 27.24 -16.64
N PRO A 3 36.66 26.76 -15.52
CA PRO A 3 36.28 25.49 -14.94
C PRO A 3 34.88 25.61 -14.32
N VAL A 4 34.06 24.59 -14.51
CA VAL A 4 32.74 24.46 -13.88
C VAL A 4 32.95 23.88 -12.48
N ASP A 5 32.42 24.57 -11.47
CA ASP A 5 32.57 24.24 -10.04
C ASP A 5 32.17 22.80 -9.67
N PRO A 6 32.98 22.07 -8.87
CA PRO A 6 32.68 20.69 -8.43
C PRO A 6 31.52 20.59 -7.42
N LEU A 7 31.17 21.67 -6.71
CA LEU A 7 30.19 21.63 -5.61
C LEU A 7 28.74 21.40 -6.05
N ASN A 8 28.39 21.66 -7.32
CA ASN A 8 27.04 21.44 -7.81
C ASN A 8 26.80 19.98 -8.23
N ARG A 9 27.87 19.18 -8.38
CA ARG A 9 27.76 17.72 -8.60
C ARG A 9 27.48 16.97 -7.30
N SER A 10 28.02 17.38 -6.17
CA SER A 10 27.89 16.63 -4.91
C SER A 10 26.45 16.58 -4.37
N VAL A 11 25.68 17.66 -4.49
CA VAL A 11 24.28 17.71 -4.00
C VAL A 11 23.33 16.89 -4.90
N GLN A 12 23.58 16.86 -6.21
CA GLN A 12 22.80 16.05 -7.16
C GLN A 12 23.17 14.57 -7.11
N TYR A 13 24.45 14.25 -6.85
CA TYR A 13 24.91 12.89 -6.61
C TYR A 13 24.40 12.33 -5.27
N SER A 14 24.32 13.14 -4.21
CA SER A 14 23.78 12.72 -2.90
C SER A 14 22.31 12.30 -3.00
N PHE A 15 21.47 13.04 -3.70
CA PHE A 15 20.05 12.70 -3.88
C PHE A 15 19.84 11.43 -4.73
N ILE A 16 20.71 11.21 -5.73
CA ILE A 16 20.63 10.04 -6.61
C ILE A 16 21.24 8.82 -5.92
N VAL A 17 22.29 8.98 -5.12
CA VAL A 17 22.86 7.89 -4.31
C VAL A 17 21.89 7.52 -3.19
N GLU A 18 21.23 8.47 -2.51
CA GLU A 18 20.14 8.16 -1.55
C GLU A 18 18.93 7.52 -2.24
N TYR A 19 18.58 7.93 -3.46
CA TYR A 19 17.51 7.28 -4.25
C TYR A 19 17.92 5.89 -4.74
N ILE A 20 19.19 5.69 -5.09
CA ILE A 20 19.75 4.38 -5.47
C ILE A 20 19.87 3.50 -4.24
N GLU A 21 20.31 4.01 -3.09
CA GLU A 21 20.34 3.32 -1.79
C GLU A 21 18.92 2.97 -1.34
N TYR A 22 17.94 3.87 -1.47
CA TYR A 22 16.52 3.59 -1.28
C TYR A 22 15.97 2.52 -2.25
N ILE A 23 16.47 2.46 -3.49
CA ILE A 23 16.11 1.43 -4.46
C ILE A 23 16.86 0.11 -4.22
N THR A 24 18.09 0.14 -3.71
CA THR A 24 18.89 -1.06 -3.39
C THR A 24 18.51 -1.65 -2.03
N ASP A 25 18.05 -0.82 -1.09
CA ASP A 25 17.44 -1.22 0.19
C ASP A 25 15.98 -1.70 0.03
N ASN A 26 15.39 -1.58 -1.16
CA ASN A 26 14.26 -2.44 -1.58
C ASN A 26 14.74 -3.89 -1.84
N VAL A 27 15.56 -4.41 -0.93
CA VAL A 27 15.59 -5.83 -0.59
C VAL A 27 14.14 -6.20 -0.32
N MET A 28 13.60 -7.15 -1.07
CA MET A 28 12.23 -7.65 -1.01
C MET A 28 11.60 -7.43 0.38
N LYS A 29 10.61 -6.54 0.47
CA LYS A 29 9.92 -6.24 1.74
C LYS A 29 9.23 -7.51 2.20
N LYS A 30 9.90 -8.27 3.08
CA LYS A 30 9.40 -9.57 3.53
C LYS A 30 8.09 -9.35 4.28
N VAL A 31 7.03 -9.92 3.74
CA VAL A 31 5.71 -9.95 4.38
C VAL A 31 5.68 -11.16 5.31
N TYR A 32 5.33 -10.96 6.57
CA TYR A 32 5.22 -12.02 7.56
C TYR A 32 3.77 -12.44 7.82
N GLY A 33 2.82 -11.53 7.63
CA GLY A 33 1.42 -11.79 7.86
C GLY A 33 0.51 -10.88 7.04
N ILE A 34 -0.55 -11.46 6.49
CA ILE A 34 -1.65 -10.76 5.85
C ILE A 34 -2.92 -11.18 6.60
N SER A 35 -3.80 -10.23 6.91
CA SER A 35 -5.09 -10.54 7.53
C SER A 35 -6.16 -9.65 6.96
N VAL A 36 -7.19 -10.26 6.37
CA VAL A 36 -8.41 -9.56 5.97
C VAL A 36 -9.34 -9.43 7.19
N ASN A 37 -10.05 -8.31 7.31
CA ASN A 37 -11.00 -8.12 8.39
C ASN A 37 -12.31 -8.89 8.17
N SER A 38 -13.15 -8.94 9.19
CA SER A 38 -14.43 -9.67 9.20
C SER A 38 -15.40 -9.26 8.08
N GLU A 39 -15.43 -7.98 7.73
CA GLU A 39 -16.27 -7.39 6.69
C GLU A 39 -15.70 -7.60 5.28
N GLN A 40 -14.47 -8.13 5.18
CA GLN A 40 -13.75 -8.39 3.94
C GLN A 40 -13.53 -7.17 3.06
N ASN A 41 -13.46 -5.98 3.66
CA ASN A 41 -13.28 -4.70 2.96
C ASN A 41 -11.92 -4.04 3.25
N MET A 42 -11.15 -4.54 4.22
CA MET A 42 -9.80 -4.08 4.52
C MET A 42 -8.87 -5.26 4.80
N PHE A 43 -7.59 -5.06 4.57
CA PHE A 43 -6.56 -6.01 4.94
C PHE A 43 -5.35 -5.33 5.58
N ALA A 44 -4.85 -5.96 6.63
CA ALA A 44 -3.63 -5.60 7.32
C ALA A 44 -2.45 -6.42 6.77
N VAL A 45 -1.28 -5.79 6.71
CA VAL A 45 -0.03 -6.40 6.26
C VAL A 45 1.05 -6.09 7.28
N ALA A 46 1.60 -7.14 7.89
CA ALA A 46 2.74 -7.09 8.78
C ALA A 46 4.00 -7.46 8.00
N THR A 47 5.01 -6.58 8.06
CA THR A 47 6.21 -6.66 7.23
C THR A 47 7.47 -6.44 8.07
N GLU A 48 8.63 -6.69 7.46
CA GLU A 48 9.93 -6.31 8.02
C GLU A 48 10.06 -4.78 8.24
N ASP A 49 9.31 -3.98 7.48
CA ASP A 49 9.35 -2.52 7.50
C ASP A 49 8.24 -1.87 8.35
N GLY A 50 7.48 -2.68 9.09
CA GLY A 50 6.41 -2.23 9.95
C GLY A 50 5.02 -2.72 9.53
N PHE A 51 4.02 -1.85 9.66
CA PHE A 51 2.61 -2.19 9.53
C PHE A 51 1.90 -1.36 8.46
N ARG A 52 1.04 -1.98 7.67
CA ARG A 52 0.21 -1.27 6.68
C ARG A 52 -1.23 -1.80 6.70
N ILE A 53 -2.20 -0.92 6.50
CA ILE A 53 -3.60 -1.28 6.30
C ILE A 53 -4.05 -0.73 4.95
N PHE A 54 -4.75 -1.56 4.18
CA PHE A 54 -5.28 -1.22 2.88
C PHE A 54 -6.79 -1.46 2.82
N GLN A 55 -7.48 -0.65 2.04
CA GLN A 55 -8.82 -0.95 1.57
C GLN A 55 -8.74 -2.03 0.49
N CYS A 56 -9.60 -3.05 0.56
CA CYS A 56 -9.62 -4.16 -0.38
C CYS A 56 -10.05 -3.71 -1.79
N ASN A 57 -11.05 -2.83 -1.92
CA ASN A 57 -11.48 -2.28 -3.22
C ASN A 57 -12.23 -0.93 -3.05
N PRO A 58 -11.88 0.12 -3.82
CA PRO A 58 -10.66 0.20 -4.63
C PRO A 58 -9.40 0.04 -3.76
N LEU A 59 -8.34 -0.55 -4.33
CA LEU A 59 -7.09 -0.75 -3.61
C LEU A 59 -6.49 0.62 -3.24
N HIS A 60 -6.32 0.85 -1.95
CA HIS A 60 -5.79 2.12 -1.43
C HIS A 60 -5.18 1.91 -0.04
N GLN A 61 -4.01 2.51 0.24
CA GLN A 61 -3.38 2.45 1.56
C GLN A 61 -4.06 3.43 2.52
N LEU A 62 -4.56 2.93 3.65
CA LEU A 62 -5.24 3.73 4.67
C LEU A 62 -4.28 4.14 5.80
N ILE A 63 -3.50 3.19 6.32
CA ILE A 63 -2.60 3.40 7.45
C ILE A 63 -1.23 2.83 7.12
N ARG A 64 -0.18 3.52 7.56
CA ARG A 64 1.20 3.06 7.51
C ARG A 64 1.92 3.44 8.80
N LEU A 65 2.44 2.44 9.50
CA LEU A 65 3.33 2.62 10.65
C LEU A 65 4.69 2.05 10.27
N ASP A 66 5.68 2.92 10.19
CA ASP A 66 7.02 2.53 9.75
C ASP A 66 7.78 1.78 10.85
N LYS A 67 8.84 1.07 10.43
CA LYS A 67 9.77 0.32 11.28
C LYS A 67 10.30 1.13 12.47
N ARG A 68 10.45 2.45 12.34
CA ARG A 68 10.88 3.33 13.45
C ARG A 68 9.86 3.36 14.61
N ILE A 69 8.58 3.30 14.27
CA ILE A 69 7.46 3.34 15.23
C ILE A 69 7.30 1.97 15.88
N VAL A 70 7.16 0.92 15.07
CA VAL A 70 6.70 -0.41 15.53
C VAL A 70 7.72 -1.55 15.39
N GLY A 71 8.86 -1.32 14.72
CA GLY A 71 9.80 -2.38 14.36
C GLY A 71 9.27 -3.29 13.25
N SER A 72 9.91 -4.45 13.07
CA SER A 72 9.34 -5.51 12.24
C SER A 72 8.22 -6.24 12.97
N LEU A 73 7.18 -6.62 12.23
CA LEU A 73 5.98 -7.25 12.78
C LEU A 73 5.72 -8.60 12.12
N ARG A 74 5.29 -9.57 12.92
CA ARG A 74 4.87 -10.90 12.42
C ARG A 74 3.38 -10.97 12.13
N ILE A 75 2.57 -10.35 12.98
CA ILE A 75 1.11 -10.45 12.93
C ILE A 75 0.53 -9.05 13.05
N GLY A 76 -0.48 -8.74 12.25
CA GLY A 76 -1.31 -7.57 12.50
C GLY A 76 -2.70 -7.74 11.91
N LYS A 77 -3.70 -7.20 12.62
CA LYS A 77 -5.12 -7.39 12.34
C LYS A 77 -5.89 -6.12 12.62
N VAL A 78 -6.88 -5.82 11.78
CA VAL A 78 -7.81 -4.71 11.96
C VAL A 78 -9.10 -5.23 12.57
N LEU A 79 -9.63 -4.53 13.58
CA LEU A 79 -10.93 -4.84 14.14
C LEU A 79 -12.04 -4.15 13.33
N GLY A 80 -12.79 -4.93 12.57
CA GLY A 80 -13.96 -4.43 11.89
C GLY A 80 -13.66 -3.29 10.91
N CYS A 81 -14.58 -2.33 10.84
CA CYS A 81 -14.37 -0.98 10.28
C CYS A 81 -13.98 0.07 11.35
N SER A 82 -13.40 -0.35 12.48
CA SER A 82 -13.08 0.56 13.59
C SER A 82 -11.65 1.13 13.47
N ASN A 83 -11.33 2.09 14.34
CA ASN A 83 -9.98 2.66 14.46
C ASN A 83 -9.01 1.77 15.25
N PHE A 84 -9.45 0.59 15.69
CA PHE A 84 -8.62 -0.35 16.44
C PHE A 84 -7.95 -1.37 15.54
N PHE A 85 -6.64 -1.52 15.73
CA PHE A 85 -5.87 -2.59 15.13
C PHE A 85 -4.82 -3.09 16.10
N GLY A 86 -4.54 -4.38 16.04
CA GLY A 86 -3.59 -5.06 16.90
C GLY A 86 -2.38 -5.53 16.10
N MET A 87 -1.25 -5.69 16.79
CA MET A 87 -0.01 -6.19 16.19
C MET A 87 0.84 -6.96 17.20
N VAL A 88 1.65 -7.88 16.68
CA VAL A 88 2.64 -8.66 17.43
C VAL A 88 3.99 -8.52 16.72
N SER A 89 5.01 -8.17 17.49
CA SER A 89 6.38 -8.05 16.98
C SER A 89 6.96 -9.41 16.59
N GLY A 90 7.85 -9.39 15.61
CA GLY A 90 8.62 -10.56 15.14
C GLY A 90 9.37 -10.22 13.86
N GLY A 91 10.05 -11.18 13.24
CA GLY A 91 10.90 -10.92 12.07
C GLY A 91 12.34 -10.64 12.46
N PHE A 92 13.11 -9.96 11.60
CA PHE A 92 14.56 -9.77 11.82
C PHE A 92 14.89 -8.60 12.74
N CYS A 93 14.06 -7.55 12.76
CA CYS A 93 14.31 -6.34 13.55
C CYS A 93 13.09 -5.94 14.42
N PRO A 94 12.60 -6.84 15.31
CA PRO A 94 11.46 -6.54 16.15
C PRO A 94 11.83 -5.48 17.19
N LYS A 95 10.96 -4.50 17.40
CA LYS A 95 11.16 -3.47 18.43
C LYS A 95 10.65 -3.91 19.81
N TYR A 96 9.64 -4.78 19.83
CA TYR A 96 9.07 -5.36 21.05
C TYR A 96 9.22 -6.87 21.04
N ALA A 97 9.01 -7.50 22.19
CA ALA A 97 9.12 -8.96 22.31
C ALA A 97 7.93 -9.69 21.66
N GLU A 98 8.15 -10.90 21.17
CA GLU A 98 7.13 -11.69 20.44
C GLU A 98 5.98 -12.23 21.32
N ASN A 99 6.09 -12.06 22.64
CA ASN A 99 5.06 -12.34 23.62
C ASN A 99 4.22 -11.10 23.96
N VAL A 100 4.38 -9.99 23.23
CA VAL A 100 3.63 -8.75 23.45
C VAL A 100 2.66 -8.52 22.31
N VAL A 101 1.38 -8.32 22.64
CA VAL A 101 0.39 -7.78 21.71
C VAL A 101 0.19 -6.31 22.01
N MET A 102 0.33 -5.48 20.99
CA MET A 102 0.12 -4.04 21.04
C MET A 102 -1.17 -3.71 20.31
N ILE A 103 -2.04 -2.93 20.95
CA ILE A 103 -3.27 -2.41 20.37
C ILE A 103 -3.12 -0.92 20.11
N TRP A 104 -3.48 -0.51 18.90
CA TRP A 104 -3.49 0.89 18.48
C TRP A 104 -4.93 1.40 18.37
N ASN A 105 -5.11 2.70 18.59
CA ASN A 105 -6.35 3.41 18.30
C ASN A 105 -6.01 4.68 17.53
N ASP A 106 -6.32 4.69 16.23
CA ASP A 106 -5.97 5.80 15.33
C ASP A 106 -6.65 7.13 15.71
N GLU A 107 -7.82 7.09 16.34
CA GLU A 107 -8.57 8.28 16.71
C GLU A 107 -7.84 9.16 17.73
N ARG A 108 -7.06 8.53 18.62
CA ARG A 108 -6.32 9.26 19.67
C ARG A 108 -5.16 10.08 19.12
N LYS A 109 -4.71 9.82 17.87
CA LYS A 109 -3.58 10.48 17.20
C LYS A 109 -2.35 10.70 18.10
N LYS A 110 -2.14 9.78 19.03
CA LYS A 110 -1.00 9.75 19.93
C LYS A 110 -0.07 8.67 19.38
N ASP A 111 1.22 8.98 19.25
CA ASP A 111 2.26 8.04 18.77
C ASP A 111 2.59 6.99 19.84
N ASP A 112 1.57 6.38 20.42
CA ASP A 112 1.65 5.55 21.61
C ASP A 112 0.54 4.49 21.59
N PHE A 113 0.80 3.34 22.19
CA PHE A 113 -0.15 2.23 22.17
C PHE A 113 -1.40 2.57 23.00
N TYR A 114 -2.57 2.18 22.49
CA TYR A 114 -3.80 2.26 23.25
C TYR A 114 -3.74 1.32 24.46
N MET A 115 -3.25 0.10 24.25
CA MET A 115 -2.95 -0.87 25.31
C MET A 115 -1.88 -1.85 24.85
N GLU A 116 -1.20 -2.46 25.81
CA GLU A 116 -0.29 -3.58 25.60
C GLU A 116 -0.64 -4.73 26.54
N TYR A 117 -0.42 -5.95 26.08
CA TYR A 117 -0.48 -7.14 26.91
C TYR A 117 0.76 -7.99 26.69
N THR A 118 1.44 -8.31 27.79
CA THR A 118 2.61 -9.18 27.79
C THR A 118 2.22 -10.57 28.29
N GLY A 119 2.23 -11.54 27.38
CA GLY A 119 2.04 -12.95 27.71
C GLY A 119 3.29 -13.57 28.31
N THR A 120 3.13 -14.74 28.94
CA THR A 120 4.26 -15.52 29.49
C THR A 120 5.00 -16.36 28.45
N SER A 121 4.46 -16.46 27.23
CA SER A 121 5.04 -17.22 26.12
C SER A 121 4.77 -16.49 24.80
N PRO A 122 5.52 -16.81 23.72
CA PRO A 122 5.32 -16.18 22.41
C PRO A 122 3.88 -16.30 21.93
N ILE A 123 3.35 -15.18 21.42
CA ILE A 123 1.98 -15.11 20.92
C ILE A 123 2.01 -15.53 19.45
N LEU A 124 1.44 -16.70 19.18
CA LEU A 124 1.42 -17.31 17.85
C LEU A 124 0.30 -16.72 16.97
N ASN A 125 -0.80 -16.29 17.58
CA ASN A 125 -1.90 -15.60 16.92
C ASN A 125 -2.72 -14.81 17.94
N PHE A 126 -3.53 -13.88 17.47
CA PHE A 126 -4.55 -13.24 18.28
C PHE A 126 -5.81 -12.98 17.44
N GLN A 127 -6.97 -12.91 18.07
CA GLN A 127 -8.23 -12.53 17.44
C GLN A 127 -8.89 -11.43 18.26
N MET A 128 -9.63 -10.55 17.60
CA MET A 128 -10.34 -9.45 18.25
C MET A 128 -11.77 -9.41 17.74
N SER A 129 -12.70 -9.19 18.65
CA SER A 129 -14.07 -8.78 18.36
C SER A 129 -14.36 -7.45 19.06
N LYS A 130 -15.58 -6.93 18.90
CA LYS A 130 -16.02 -5.71 19.60
C LYS A 130 -16.12 -5.89 21.13
N THR A 131 -16.10 -7.12 21.62
CA THR A 131 -16.33 -7.46 23.04
C THR A 131 -15.24 -8.33 23.66
N ARG A 132 -14.40 -8.97 22.84
CA ARG A 132 -13.40 -9.95 23.26
C ARG A 132 -12.08 -9.75 22.56
N MET A 133 -11.00 -10.07 23.28
CA MET A 133 -9.68 -10.26 22.71
C MET A 133 -9.19 -11.65 23.10
N VAL A 134 -8.67 -12.39 22.13
CA VAL A 134 -8.22 -13.77 22.31
C VAL A 134 -6.76 -13.85 21.90
N LEU A 135 -5.91 -14.32 22.82
CA LEU A 135 -4.48 -14.51 22.58
C LEU A 135 -4.16 -15.99 22.55
N VAL A 136 -3.47 -16.41 21.49
CA VAL A 136 -3.21 -17.82 21.20
C VAL A 136 -1.72 -18.08 21.37
N GLY A 137 -1.38 -18.85 22.39
CA GLY A 137 -0.07 -19.46 22.56
C GLY A 137 -0.06 -20.91 22.08
N MET A 138 1.09 -21.57 22.24
CA MET A 138 1.29 -22.95 21.75
C MET A 138 0.45 -24.01 22.48
N LYS A 139 0.12 -23.79 23.76
CA LYS A 139 -0.65 -24.73 24.61
C LYS A 139 -1.79 -24.08 25.39
N LYS A 140 -1.94 -22.77 25.28
CA LYS A 140 -2.90 -21.98 26.06
C LYS A 140 -3.51 -20.90 25.19
N ILE A 141 -4.82 -20.69 25.36
CA ILE A 141 -5.56 -19.58 24.78
C ILE A 141 -6.07 -18.72 25.93
N HIS A 142 -5.74 -17.44 25.92
CA HIS A 142 -6.19 -16.47 26.92
C HIS A 142 -7.29 -15.59 26.33
N VAL A 143 -8.44 -15.50 27.02
CA VAL A 143 -9.59 -14.72 26.61
C VAL A 143 -9.76 -13.53 27.54
N PHE A 144 -9.89 -12.33 26.98
CA PHE A 144 -10.02 -11.06 27.68
C PHE A 144 -11.29 -10.31 27.25
N ASN A 145 -11.79 -9.44 28.12
CA ASN A 145 -12.69 -8.36 27.71
C ASN A 145 -11.94 -7.34 26.85
N PHE A 146 -12.68 -6.68 25.95
CA PHE A 146 -12.18 -5.65 25.02
C PHE A 146 -13.37 -4.78 24.58
N PRO A 147 -13.25 -3.47 24.26
CA PRO A 147 -12.03 -2.62 24.17
C PRO A 147 -11.74 -1.77 25.41
N GLN A 148 -12.61 -1.77 26.43
CA GLN A 148 -12.49 -0.83 27.56
C GLN A 148 -11.30 -1.19 28.46
N GLU A 149 -11.23 -2.44 28.91
CA GLU A 149 -10.13 -2.96 29.74
C GLU A 149 -9.83 -4.42 29.38
N LEU A 150 -8.55 -4.80 29.41
CA LEU A 150 -8.08 -6.17 29.18
C LEU A 150 -8.19 -7.04 30.44
N VAL A 151 -9.43 -7.22 30.92
CA VAL A 151 -9.68 -8.09 32.07
C VAL A 151 -9.70 -9.55 31.61
N PRO A 152 -8.87 -10.45 32.18
CA PRO A 152 -8.87 -11.86 31.82
C PRO A 152 -10.19 -12.53 32.24
N ILE A 153 -10.80 -13.26 31.31
CA ILE A 153 -12.05 -14.00 31.51
C ILE A 153 -11.74 -15.48 31.77
N LYS A 154 -10.98 -16.11 30.87
CA LYS A 154 -10.69 -17.54 30.91
C LYS A 154 -9.35 -17.84 30.23
N THR A 155 -8.61 -18.78 30.81
CA THR A 155 -7.49 -19.43 30.12
C THR A 155 -7.93 -20.85 29.77
N ILE A 156 -7.85 -21.18 28.48
CA ILE A 156 -8.20 -22.49 27.94
C ILE A 156 -6.89 -23.24 27.68
N GLU A 157 -6.74 -24.43 28.23
CA GLU A 157 -5.65 -25.33 27.89
C GLU A 157 -5.98 -26.08 26.61
N THR A 158 -5.02 -26.12 25.69
CA THR A 158 -5.18 -26.74 24.37
C THR A 158 -4.13 -27.82 24.15
N GLY A 159 -4.37 -28.68 23.15
CA GLY A 159 -3.28 -29.46 22.54
C GLY A 159 -2.20 -28.55 21.93
N MET A 160 -1.19 -29.16 21.30
CA MET A 160 -0.12 -28.40 20.63
C MET A 160 -0.65 -27.64 19.41
N ASN A 161 -0.75 -26.32 19.54
CA ASN A 161 -1.22 -25.41 18.49
C ASN A 161 -0.04 -24.62 17.90
N ILE A 162 0.88 -25.31 17.21
CA ILE A 162 2.14 -24.73 16.70
C ILE A 162 1.94 -23.61 15.67
N HIS A 163 0.79 -23.57 14.99
CA HIS A 163 0.46 -22.56 13.99
C HIS A 163 -0.44 -21.45 14.54
N GLY A 164 -0.81 -21.49 15.82
CA GLY A 164 -1.74 -20.53 16.41
C GLY A 164 -3.13 -20.53 15.75
N LEU A 165 -3.58 -21.68 15.24
CA LEU A 165 -4.86 -21.80 14.54
C LEU A 165 -6.01 -21.51 15.50
N CYS A 166 -6.83 -20.52 15.16
CA CYS A 166 -7.91 -20.03 15.99
C CYS A 166 -8.80 -19.08 15.19
N GLU A 167 -10.12 -19.23 15.31
CA GLU A 167 -11.09 -18.35 14.68
C GLU A 167 -12.11 -17.87 15.72
N LEU A 168 -12.42 -16.58 15.68
CA LEU A 168 -13.39 -15.94 16.55
C LEU A 168 -14.53 -15.38 15.71
N SER A 169 -15.76 -15.71 16.10
CA SER A 169 -16.95 -15.17 15.47
C SER A 169 -16.99 -13.64 15.52
N SER A 170 -17.42 -13.05 14.41
CA SER A 170 -17.72 -11.62 14.30
C SER A 170 -19.17 -11.29 14.67
N ASP A 171 -20.03 -12.30 14.80
CA ASP A 171 -21.44 -12.13 15.17
C ASP A 171 -21.53 -11.72 16.64
N PRO A 172 -22.11 -10.55 16.96
CA PRO A 172 -22.29 -10.15 18.35
C PRO A 172 -23.17 -11.13 19.12
N ASN A 173 -24.12 -11.82 18.49
CA ASN A 173 -25.06 -12.73 19.17
C ASN A 173 -24.43 -14.07 19.53
N MET A 174 -23.49 -14.55 18.71
CA MET A 174 -22.84 -15.85 18.83
C MET A 174 -21.32 -15.66 18.89
N GLU A 175 -20.78 -15.42 20.10
CA GLU A 175 -19.33 -15.24 20.33
C GLU A 175 -18.60 -16.59 20.36
N LEU A 176 -18.69 -17.32 19.25
CA LEU A 176 -18.09 -18.64 19.12
C LEU A 176 -16.58 -18.51 18.88
N LEU A 177 -15.80 -19.17 19.74
CA LEU A 177 -14.37 -19.34 19.60
C LEU A 177 -14.07 -20.78 19.18
N ILE A 178 -13.26 -20.94 18.14
CA ILE A 178 -12.91 -22.22 17.55
C ILE A 178 -11.40 -22.39 17.52
N TYR A 179 -10.93 -23.55 17.96
CA TYR A 179 -9.51 -23.89 18.04
C TYR A 179 -9.30 -25.41 17.91
N PRO A 180 -8.09 -25.87 17.53
CA PRO A 180 -7.77 -27.29 17.49
C PRO A 180 -7.99 -27.97 18.84
N GLY A 181 -8.59 -29.17 18.82
CA GLY A 181 -8.75 -30.01 20.00
C GLY A 181 -7.45 -30.70 20.42
N HIS A 182 -7.49 -31.44 21.52
CA HIS A 182 -6.34 -32.20 22.01
C HIS A 182 -5.99 -33.41 21.13
N GLN A 183 -7.00 -34.00 20.49
CA GLN A 183 -6.83 -35.14 19.61
C GLN A 183 -6.60 -34.66 18.17
N LYS A 184 -5.73 -35.38 17.45
CA LYS A 184 -5.40 -35.10 16.04
C LYS A 184 -6.67 -35.02 15.19
N GLY A 185 -6.77 -33.97 14.40
CA GLY A 185 -7.88 -33.75 13.47
C GLY A 185 -9.22 -33.37 14.11
N THR A 186 -9.24 -33.12 15.43
CA THR A 186 -10.41 -32.59 16.13
C THR A 186 -10.35 -31.08 16.27
N VAL A 187 -11.52 -30.46 16.37
CA VAL A 187 -11.71 -29.02 16.62
C VAL A 187 -12.64 -28.87 17.81
N GLN A 188 -12.39 -27.90 18.68
CA GLN A 188 -13.25 -27.53 19.79
C GLN A 188 -13.90 -26.18 19.54
N CYS A 189 -15.17 -26.07 19.91
CA CYS A 189 -15.98 -24.86 19.79
C CYS A 189 -16.49 -24.47 21.18
N ILE A 190 -16.35 -23.19 21.54
CA ILE A 190 -16.83 -22.66 22.82
C ILE A 190 -17.52 -21.32 22.62
N ASN A 191 -18.72 -21.16 23.17
CA ASN A 191 -19.41 -19.87 23.17
C ASN A 191 -18.93 -19.04 24.36
N LEU A 192 -18.21 -17.96 24.09
CA LEU A 192 -17.61 -17.12 25.14
C LEU A 192 -18.65 -16.37 25.99
N ARG A 193 -19.88 -16.19 25.50
CA ARG A 193 -20.98 -15.62 26.31
C ARG A 193 -21.42 -16.56 27.42
N ASP A 194 -21.41 -17.86 27.15
CA ASP A 194 -21.88 -18.86 28.11
C ASP A 194 -20.80 -19.16 29.16
N VAL A 195 -19.52 -18.96 28.81
CA VAL A 195 -18.39 -19.05 29.75
C VAL A 195 -18.52 -18.05 30.91
N ALA A 196 -19.04 -16.85 30.65
CA ALA A 196 -19.29 -15.86 31.70
C ALA A 196 -20.46 -16.24 32.63
N ARG A 197 -21.32 -17.18 32.20
CA ARG A 197 -22.56 -17.57 32.90
C ARG A 197 -22.46 -18.92 33.60
N HIS A 198 -21.65 -19.85 33.08
CA HIS A 198 -21.50 -21.21 33.61
C HIS A 198 -20.03 -21.64 33.58
N ALA A 199 -19.43 -21.86 34.76
CA ALA A 199 -18.01 -22.17 34.91
C ALA A 199 -17.58 -23.50 34.25
N THR A 200 -18.51 -24.42 33.99
CA THR A 200 -18.27 -25.83 33.64
C THR A 200 -18.73 -26.26 32.25
N LEU A 201 -19.05 -25.34 31.33
CA LEU A 201 -19.44 -25.74 29.97
C LEU A 201 -18.27 -26.43 29.25
N ALA A 202 -18.48 -27.71 28.94
CA ALA A 202 -17.59 -28.50 28.11
C ALA A 202 -17.63 -27.96 26.66
N PRO A 203 -16.47 -27.75 26.00
CA PRO A 203 -16.43 -27.36 24.59
C PRO A 203 -17.10 -28.42 23.71
N THR A 204 -17.84 -27.99 22.69
CA THR A 204 -18.35 -28.88 21.65
C THR A 204 -17.17 -29.41 20.84
N LEU A 205 -17.04 -30.73 20.71
CA LEU A 205 -15.95 -31.39 19.98
C LEU A 205 -16.44 -31.85 18.60
N ILE A 206 -15.71 -31.47 17.56
CA ILE A 206 -15.94 -31.90 16.18
C ILE A 206 -14.75 -32.76 15.73
N SER A 207 -15.02 -34.01 15.36
CA SER A 207 -14.02 -34.90 14.75
C SER A 207 -13.92 -34.62 13.26
N ALA A 208 -13.14 -33.61 12.88
CA ALA A 208 -13.17 -33.05 11.54
C ALA A 208 -12.34 -33.85 10.52
N HIS A 209 -11.16 -34.33 10.89
CA HIS A 209 -10.21 -34.97 9.97
C HIS A 209 -9.42 -36.11 10.64
N GLN A 210 -8.77 -36.95 9.83
CA GLN A 210 -7.86 -37.99 10.34
C GLN A 210 -6.44 -37.46 10.63
N THR A 211 -6.07 -36.35 9.99
CA THR A 211 -4.80 -35.65 10.24
C THR A 211 -5.06 -34.28 10.85
N ASP A 212 -4.01 -33.60 11.31
CA ASP A 212 -4.13 -32.31 11.98
C ASP A 212 -4.90 -31.31 11.12
N VAL A 213 -5.72 -30.50 11.77
CA VAL A 213 -6.45 -29.42 11.12
C VAL A 213 -5.45 -28.31 10.81
N ALA A 214 -5.34 -27.94 9.54
CA ALA A 214 -4.40 -26.94 9.06
C ALA A 214 -5.06 -25.57 8.89
N GLN A 215 -6.34 -25.53 8.52
CA GLN A 215 -7.07 -24.29 8.34
C GLN A 215 -8.53 -24.41 8.80
N ILE A 216 -9.06 -23.32 9.38
CA ILE A 216 -10.45 -23.20 9.82
C ILE A 216 -11.03 -21.87 9.33
N ALA A 217 -12.33 -21.82 9.09
CA ALA A 217 -13.04 -20.58 8.79
C ALA A 217 -14.48 -20.64 9.28
N LEU A 218 -14.94 -19.55 9.88
CA LEU A 218 -16.34 -19.36 10.25
C LEU A 218 -17.05 -18.51 9.20
N ASN A 219 -18.35 -18.77 9.02
CA ASN A 219 -19.20 -17.82 8.32
C ASN A 219 -19.57 -16.63 9.21
N SER A 220 -20.10 -15.57 8.60
CA SER A 220 -20.41 -14.30 9.30
C SER A 220 -21.39 -14.44 10.47
N THR A 221 -22.28 -15.44 10.45
CA THR A 221 -23.26 -15.74 11.50
C THR A 221 -22.82 -16.84 12.47
N ALA A 222 -21.58 -17.34 12.32
CA ALA A 222 -21.02 -18.46 13.10
C ALA A 222 -21.90 -19.70 13.20
N THR A 223 -22.70 -19.99 12.18
CA THR A 223 -23.54 -21.20 12.06
C THR A 223 -22.83 -22.31 11.28
N LEU A 224 -21.85 -21.96 10.44
CA LEU A 224 -21.11 -22.89 9.60
C LEU A 224 -19.61 -22.79 9.90
N LEU A 225 -18.98 -23.95 10.08
CA LEU A 225 -17.53 -24.08 10.23
C LEU A 225 -16.98 -24.85 9.03
N ALA A 226 -16.07 -24.22 8.26
CA ALA A 226 -15.25 -24.91 7.28
C ALA A 226 -13.91 -25.33 7.89
N THR A 227 -13.45 -26.54 7.60
CA THR A 227 -12.17 -27.06 8.06
C THR A 227 -11.42 -27.76 6.92
N GLY A 228 -10.10 -27.61 6.92
CA GLY A 228 -9.19 -28.34 6.05
C GLY A 228 -8.01 -28.90 6.84
N SER A 229 -7.59 -30.11 6.53
CA SER A 229 -6.46 -30.76 7.19
C SER A 229 -5.12 -30.47 6.52
N THR A 230 -4.03 -30.91 7.14
CA THR A 230 -2.67 -30.91 6.57
C THR A 230 -2.53 -31.70 5.27
N LYS A 231 -3.44 -32.64 4.96
CA LYS A 231 -3.51 -33.27 3.64
C LYS A 231 -4.03 -32.31 2.57
N GLY A 232 -4.90 -31.38 2.94
CA GLY A 232 -5.45 -30.32 2.07
C GLY A 232 -6.31 -30.79 0.89
N THR A 233 -6.60 -32.09 0.74
CA THR A 233 -7.36 -32.67 -0.39
C THR A 233 -8.87 -32.47 -0.28
N VAL A 234 -9.37 -32.41 0.95
CA VAL A 234 -10.79 -32.36 1.28
C VAL A 234 -11.04 -31.22 2.26
N ILE A 235 -12.12 -30.47 2.00
CA ILE A 235 -12.63 -29.41 2.88
C ILE A 235 -14.00 -29.84 3.38
N ARG A 236 -14.26 -29.72 4.68
CA ARG A 236 -15.53 -30.13 5.30
C ARG A 236 -16.23 -28.94 5.93
N ILE A 237 -17.55 -28.88 5.77
CA ILE A 237 -18.41 -27.90 6.43
C ILE A 237 -19.26 -28.60 7.49
N PHE A 238 -19.23 -28.07 8.70
CA PHE A 238 -20.01 -28.53 9.85
C PHE A 238 -21.02 -27.47 10.29
N ASP A 239 -22.14 -27.93 10.84
CA ASP A 239 -23.02 -27.08 11.63
C ASP A 239 -22.38 -26.84 13.00
N THR A 240 -22.26 -25.58 13.42
CA THR A 240 -21.59 -25.26 14.69
C THR A 240 -22.43 -25.56 15.92
N LYS A 241 -23.75 -25.72 15.77
CA LYS A 241 -24.67 -26.03 16.88
C LYS A 241 -24.81 -27.53 17.08
N THR A 242 -25.04 -28.28 15.99
CA THR A 242 -25.23 -29.74 16.06
C THR A 242 -23.93 -30.53 15.97
N ALA A 243 -22.83 -29.90 15.55
CA ALA A 243 -21.54 -30.54 15.28
C ALA A 243 -21.59 -31.58 14.13
N GLU A 244 -22.66 -31.60 13.35
CA GLU A 244 -22.84 -32.54 12.24
C GLU A 244 -22.13 -32.06 10.98
N LEU A 245 -21.60 -33.02 10.21
CA LEU A 245 -21.05 -32.77 8.89
C LEU A 245 -22.19 -32.45 7.92
N ILE A 246 -22.21 -31.24 7.39
CA ILE A 246 -23.19 -30.80 6.39
C ILE A 246 -22.72 -31.20 4.99
N ARG A 247 -21.46 -30.89 4.67
CA ARG A 247 -20.91 -30.99 3.30
C ARG A 247 -19.45 -31.38 3.29
N GLU A 248 -19.07 -32.13 2.26
CA GLU A 248 -17.68 -32.45 1.95
C GLU A 248 -17.34 -32.00 0.51
N PHE A 249 -16.25 -31.25 0.38
CA PHE A 249 -15.74 -30.75 -0.88
C PHE A 249 -14.40 -31.36 -1.24
N ARG A 250 -14.27 -31.81 -2.48
CA ARG A 250 -12.98 -32.28 -3.01
C ARG A 250 -12.27 -31.16 -3.74
N ARG A 251 -11.15 -30.67 -3.16
CA ARG A 251 -10.31 -29.63 -3.76
C ARG A 251 -9.44 -30.17 -4.88
N GLY A 252 -8.88 -31.36 -4.72
CA GLY A 252 -8.08 -32.03 -5.77
C GLY A 252 -7.55 -33.39 -5.33
N ALA A 253 -6.87 -34.08 -6.25
CA ALA A 253 -6.28 -35.38 -5.99
C ALA A 253 -5.00 -35.27 -5.14
N ASP A 254 -4.12 -34.36 -5.51
CA ASP A 254 -2.81 -34.20 -4.88
C ASP A 254 -2.92 -33.43 -3.57
N PRO A 255 -2.19 -33.81 -2.50
CA PRO A 255 -2.06 -33.02 -1.29
C PRO A 255 -1.52 -31.61 -1.56
N VAL A 256 -1.98 -30.63 -0.79
CA VAL A 256 -1.55 -29.22 -0.88
C VAL A 256 -1.50 -28.59 0.50
N THR A 257 -0.68 -27.56 0.65
CA THR A 257 -0.73 -26.67 1.81
C THR A 257 -1.85 -25.67 1.62
N LEU A 258 -2.81 -25.64 2.54
CA LEU A 258 -3.90 -24.67 2.52
C LEU A 258 -3.41 -23.34 3.10
N HIS A 259 -3.65 -22.23 2.39
CA HIS A 259 -3.33 -20.89 2.88
C HIS A 259 -4.54 -20.23 3.53
N CYS A 260 -5.70 -20.25 2.86
CA CYS A 260 -6.89 -19.55 3.33
C CYS A 260 -8.17 -20.32 2.98
N LEU A 261 -9.11 -20.36 3.93
CA LEU A 261 -10.50 -20.73 3.72
C LEU A 261 -11.35 -19.49 4.04
N ARG A 262 -12.30 -19.14 3.17
CA ARG A 262 -13.13 -17.95 3.40
C ARG A 262 -14.54 -18.13 2.89
N PHE A 263 -15.52 -17.91 3.76
CA PHE A 263 -16.91 -17.82 3.34
C PHE A 263 -17.19 -16.47 2.69
N SER A 264 -18.02 -16.48 1.67
CA SER A 264 -18.68 -15.25 1.20
C SER A 264 -19.56 -14.66 2.31
N PRO A 265 -19.76 -13.32 2.35
CA PRO A 265 -20.61 -12.68 3.34
C PRO A 265 -22.04 -13.23 3.42
N CYS A 266 -22.58 -13.73 2.29
CA CYS A 266 -23.90 -14.37 2.20
C CYS A 266 -23.89 -15.87 2.53
N SER A 267 -22.73 -16.45 2.84
CA SER A 267 -22.51 -17.89 3.06
C SER A 267 -22.91 -18.80 1.88
N SER A 268 -23.07 -18.27 0.67
CA SER A 268 -23.39 -19.07 -0.52
C SER A 268 -22.16 -19.73 -1.14
N PHE A 269 -20.98 -19.14 -0.94
CA PHE A 269 -19.72 -19.61 -1.48
C PHE A 269 -18.66 -19.78 -0.39
N LEU A 270 -17.76 -20.73 -0.62
CA LEU A 270 -16.53 -20.94 0.12
C LEU A 270 -15.36 -20.89 -0.87
N ALA A 271 -14.42 -19.99 -0.64
CA ALA A 271 -13.19 -19.90 -1.41
C ALA A 271 -12.02 -20.51 -0.65
N VAL A 272 -11.11 -21.14 -1.40
CA VAL A 272 -9.97 -21.89 -0.86
C VAL A 272 -8.72 -21.54 -1.66
N ALA A 273 -7.69 -21.03 -0.99
CA ALA A 273 -6.36 -20.78 -1.56
C ALA A 273 -5.34 -21.80 -1.03
N SER A 274 -4.36 -22.14 -1.86
CA SER A 274 -3.32 -23.13 -1.55
C SER A 274 -2.00 -22.81 -2.25
N ASP A 275 -0.94 -23.54 -1.90
CA ASP A 275 0.42 -23.44 -2.45
C ASP A 275 0.57 -23.82 -3.94
N LYS A 276 -0.54 -24.17 -4.61
CA LYS A 276 -0.61 -24.45 -6.05
C LYS A 276 -0.91 -23.23 -6.92
N ASP A 277 -0.87 -22.03 -6.34
CA ASP A 277 -1.22 -20.76 -7.00
C ASP A 277 -2.63 -20.75 -7.62
N THR A 278 -3.55 -21.53 -7.04
CA THR A 278 -4.93 -21.63 -7.49
C THR A 278 -5.92 -21.36 -6.38
N VAL A 279 -6.97 -20.62 -6.72
CA VAL A 279 -8.11 -20.36 -5.84
C VAL A 279 -9.29 -21.18 -6.34
N HIS A 280 -9.85 -22.00 -5.46
CA HIS A 280 -11.05 -22.80 -5.74
C HIS A 280 -12.27 -22.18 -5.07
N ILE A 281 -13.38 -22.05 -5.80
CA ILE A 281 -14.67 -21.64 -5.24
C ILE A 281 -15.65 -22.80 -5.28
N PHE A 282 -16.21 -23.10 -4.11
CA PHE A 282 -17.26 -24.08 -3.90
C PHE A 282 -18.56 -23.34 -3.59
N ALA A 283 -19.68 -23.84 -4.09
CA ALA A 283 -20.97 -23.41 -3.58
C ALA A 283 -21.28 -24.17 -2.29
N VAL A 284 -21.83 -23.49 -1.31
CA VAL A 284 -22.17 -24.02 0.02
C VAL A 284 -23.65 -24.45 0.09
N LYS A 285 -24.52 -23.81 -0.68
CA LYS A 285 -25.94 -24.20 -0.82
C LYS A 285 -26.12 -24.90 -2.18
N SER A 286 -26.64 -26.14 -2.18
CA SER A 286 -26.82 -26.94 -3.42
C SER A 286 -28.02 -26.49 -4.24
N ASN A 287 -29.06 -25.96 -3.58
CA ASN A 287 -30.36 -25.70 -4.17
C ASN A 287 -30.57 -24.24 -4.60
N ASP A 288 -29.50 -23.51 -4.91
CA ASP A 288 -29.66 -22.18 -5.51
C ASP A 288 -30.01 -22.37 -7.00
N PRO A 289 -31.27 -22.12 -7.43
CA PRO A 289 -31.70 -22.35 -8.81
C PRO A 289 -30.97 -21.47 -9.83
N THR A 290 -30.19 -20.49 -9.36
CA THR A 290 -29.36 -19.61 -10.19
C THR A 290 -28.09 -20.26 -10.72
N TRP A 291 -27.67 -21.41 -10.19
CA TRP A 291 -26.47 -22.13 -10.64
C TRP A 291 -26.87 -23.30 -11.55
N THR A 292 -26.60 -23.21 -12.85
CA THR A 292 -26.92 -24.29 -13.79
C THR A 292 -25.90 -25.41 -13.67
N ASN A 293 -26.36 -26.58 -13.25
CA ASN A 293 -25.52 -27.74 -12.98
C ASN A 293 -25.07 -28.38 -14.30
N ARG A 294 -24.00 -27.87 -14.93
CA ARG A 294 -23.33 -28.61 -16.02
C ARG A 294 -22.57 -29.78 -15.41
N LYS A 295 -23.25 -30.93 -15.27
CA LYS A 295 -22.60 -32.21 -14.98
C LYS A 295 -21.50 -32.42 -16.00
N THR A 296 -20.28 -32.72 -15.54
CA THR A 296 -19.18 -33.07 -16.45
C THR A 296 -19.55 -34.37 -17.19
N LEU A 297 -19.04 -34.57 -18.42
CA LEU A 297 -19.28 -35.80 -19.19
C LEU A 297 -19.04 -37.06 -18.35
N TRP A 298 -17.97 -37.08 -17.55
CA TRP A 298 -17.62 -38.19 -16.65
C TRP A 298 -18.64 -38.47 -15.53
N GLN A 299 -19.36 -37.44 -15.05
CA GLN A 299 -20.48 -37.60 -14.12
C GLN A 299 -21.76 -38.04 -14.83
N GLN A 300 -21.91 -37.76 -16.13
CA GLN A 300 -23.04 -38.25 -16.92
C GLN A 300 -22.91 -39.73 -17.28
N VAL A 301 -21.68 -40.25 -17.45
CA VAL A 301 -21.41 -41.68 -17.70
C VAL A 301 -21.15 -42.51 -16.42
N GLY A 302 -21.35 -41.95 -15.22
CA GLY A 302 -21.32 -42.72 -13.97
C GLY A 302 -19.93 -43.26 -13.54
N LEU A 303 -18.84 -42.73 -14.10
CA LEU A 303 -17.46 -43.16 -13.81
C LEU A 303 -16.80 -42.40 -12.64
N VAL A 304 -17.52 -41.48 -12.01
CA VAL A 304 -17.08 -40.71 -10.83
C VAL A 304 -18.17 -40.81 -9.78
N SER A 305 -17.84 -41.21 -8.54
CA SER A 305 -18.81 -41.29 -7.46
C SER A 305 -19.40 -39.91 -7.14
N GLU A 306 -20.68 -39.88 -6.75
CA GLU A 306 -21.43 -38.66 -6.41
C GLU A 306 -20.99 -38.02 -5.08
N ASP A 307 -20.04 -38.64 -4.36
CA ASP A 307 -19.87 -38.44 -2.92
C ASP A 307 -19.11 -37.17 -2.49
N ALA A 308 -18.55 -36.39 -3.42
CA ALA A 308 -17.90 -35.12 -3.07
C ALA A 308 -18.05 -34.03 -4.14
N ASP A 309 -18.64 -32.90 -3.73
CA ASP A 309 -18.79 -31.71 -4.55
C ASP A 309 -17.40 -31.15 -4.91
N ARG A 310 -17.10 -31.05 -6.21
CA ARG A 310 -15.86 -30.45 -6.71
C ARG A 310 -15.97 -28.93 -6.77
N ALA A 311 -14.81 -28.26 -6.85
CA ALA A 311 -14.75 -26.83 -7.06
C ALA A 311 -15.50 -26.46 -8.35
N ARG A 312 -16.36 -25.46 -8.24
CA ARG A 312 -17.16 -24.96 -9.37
C ARG A 312 -16.38 -24.01 -10.24
N ILE A 313 -15.44 -23.28 -9.64
CA ILE A 313 -14.54 -22.35 -10.32
C ILE A 313 -13.14 -22.53 -9.77
N GLN A 314 -12.15 -22.45 -10.66
CA GLN A 314 -10.74 -22.49 -10.33
C GLN A 314 -10.02 -21.38 -11.10
N PHE A 315 -9.49 -20.40 -10.37
CA PHE A 315 -8.67 -19.34 -10.94
C PHE A 315 -7.20 -19.65 -10.66
N LYS A 316 -6.34 -19.27 -11.60
CA LYS A 316 -4.89 -19.26 -11.39
C LYS A 316 -4.45 -17.84 -11.07
N LEU A 317 -3.68 -17.67 -10.00
CA LEU A 317 -3.13 -16.38 -9.60
C LEU A 317 -2.09 -15.91 -10.63
N SER A 318 -2.07 -14.60 -10.92
CA SER A 318 -1.13 -14.06 -11.91
C SER A 318 0.23 -13.85 -11.27
N LYS A 319 1.27 -14.44 -11.88
CA LYS A 319 2.68 -14.17 -11.57
C LYS A 319 3.09 -14.27 -10.10
N ALA A 320 2.50 -15.20 -9.34
CA ALA A 320 3.16 -15.70 -8.14
C ALA A 320 4.60 -16.07 -8.54
N THR A 321 5.60 -15.37 -7.99
CA THR A 321 6.95 -15.92 -8.00
C THR A 321 6.84 -17.32 -7.40
N GLN A 322 7.44 -18.34 -8.04
CA GLN A 322 7.47 -19.68 -7.45
C GLN A 322 7.86 -19.53 -5.97
N ASN A 323 6.99 -19.98 -5.05
CA ASN A 323 7.06 -19.85 -3.57
C ASN A 323 6.26 -18.71 -2.90
N VAL A 324 5.01 -18.44 -3.31
CA VAL A 324 4.05 -17.73 -2.44
C VAL A 324 3.75 -18.59 -1.21
N ALA A 325 3.98 -18.08 0.00
CA ALA A 325 3.78 -18.82 1.23
C ALA A 325 2.47 -18.43 1.95
N LEU A 326 1.92 -17.25 1.66
CA LEU A 326 0.67 -16.75 2.21
C LEU A 326 -0.21 -16.17 1.10
N THR A 327 -1.48 -16.57 1.12
CA THR A 327 -2.52 -15.99 0.27
C THR A 327 -3.77 -15.81 1.10
N GLU A 328 -4.23 -14.57 1.22
CA GLU A 328 -5.49 -14.22 1.85
C GLU A 328 -6.54 -13.84 0.80
N LEU A 329 -7.81 -14.18 1.05
CA LEU A 329 -8.90 -13.99 0.09
C LEU A 329 -9.90 -12.92 0.56
N ALA A 330 -10.62 -12.22 -0.28
CA ALA A 330 -11.69 -11.34 0.20
C ALA A 330 -12.82 -11.30 -0.81
N PHE A 331 -14.04 -11.67 -0.41
CA PHE A 331 -15.22 -11.46 -1.23
C PHE A 331 -15.64 -10.00 -1.15
N ILE A 332 -15.76 -9.37 -2.32
CA ILE A 332 -16.03 -7.93 -2.42
C ILE A 332 -17.40 -7.72 -3.04
N LYS A 333 -18.12 -6.73 -2.50
CA LYS A 333 -19.34 -6.23 -3.12
C LYS A 333 -18.95 -5.37 -4.32
N TYR A 334 -19.03 -5.94 -5.52
CA TYR A 334 -18.78 -5.22 -6.76
C TYR A 334 -20.07 -4.49 -7.17
N GLY A 335 -20.19 -3.21 -6.79
CA GLY A 335 -21.36 -2.38 -7.11
C GLY A 335 -21.01 -1.28 -8.11
N ASN A 336 -21.78 -1.16 -9.18
CA ASN A 336 -21.91 0.09 -9.91
C ASN A 336 -23.14 0.83 -9.39
N GLU A 337 -22.95 1.96 -8.71
CA GLU A 337 -23.93 3.05 -8.66
C GLU A 337 -23.84 3.86 -9.98
N ALA A 338 -24.11 3.22 -11.12
CA ALA A 338 -24.16 3.93 -12.41
C ALA A 338 -25.40 3.48 -13.21
N ASN A 339 -26.19 4.47 -13.61
CA ASN A 339 -27.47 4.37 -14.33
C ASN A 339 -27.48 3.28 -15.42
N THR A 340 -28.46 2.38 -15.29
CA THR A 340 -28.64 1.13 -16.05
C THR A 340 -29.18 1.28 -17.48
N ALA A 341 -28.98 2.43 -18.14
CA ALA A 341 -29.61 2.69 -19.46
C ALA A 341 -28.69 2.52 -20.69
N GLU A 342 -27.37 2.61 -20.57
CA GLU A 342 -26.48 2.68 -21.77
C GLU A 342 -25.21 1.80 -21.68
N LEU A 343 -25.34 0.50 -21.42
CA LEU A 343 -24.16 -0.36 -21.30
C LEU A 343 -24.22 -1.64 -22.15
N ASN A 344 -23.10 -1.87 -22.85
CA ASN A 344 -22.84 -2.96 -23.80
C ASN A 344 -22.94 -4.36 -23.17
N ALA A 345 -23.04 -5.43 -23.99
CA ALA A 345 -23.21 -6.80 -23.53
C ALA A 345 -22.12 -7.30 -22.54
N LYS A 346 -20.85 -6.86 -22.69
CA LYS A 346 -19.75 -7.09 -21.73
C LYS A 346 -20.01 -6.46 -20.36
N SER A 347 -20.71 -5.34 -20.33
CA SER A 347 -21.06 -4.61 -19.10
C SER A 347 -22.31 -5.18 -18.42
N ARG A 348 -23.16 -5.93 -19.14
CA ARG A 348 -24.29 -6.66 -18.54
C ARG A 348 -23.86 -7.91 -17.77
N PHE A 349 -22.75 -8.53 -18.16
CA PHE A 349 -22.14 -9.66 -17.45
C PHE A 349 -21.69 -9.27 -16.02
N ILE A 350 -21.25 -8.02 -15.85
CA ILE A 350 -20.78 -7.45 -14.57
C ILE A 350 -21.93 -7.28 -13.54
N LEU A 351 -23.20 -7.21 -13.98
CA LEU A 351 -24.35 -6.99 -13.10
C LEU A 351 -24.79 -8.25 -12.31
N ARG A 352 -24.22 -9.42 -12.62
CA ARG A 352 -24.48 -10.70 -11.91
C ARG A 352 -23.20 -11.35 -11.35
N SER A 353 -22.07 -10.64 -11.41
CA SER A 353 -20.79 -11.21 -11.02
C SER A 353 -20.45 -10.92 -9.56
N HIS A 354 -20.19 -11.97 -8.79
CA HIS A 354 -19.52 -11.87 -7.51
C HIS A 354 -18.05 -11.51 -7.75
N ALA A 355 -17.41 -10.81 -6.80
CA ALA A 355 -15.99 -10.49 -6.89
C ALA A 355 -15.24 -11.10 -5.71
N ILE A 356 -14.01 -11.51 -5.99
CA ILE A 356 -13.06 -12.01 -5.00
C ILE A 356 -11.68 -11.41 -5.28
N VAL A 357 -10.99 -11.05 -4.22
CA VAL A 357 -9.59 -10.62 -4.26
C VAL A 357 -8.72 -11.69 -3.65
N ALA A 358 -7.55 -11.92 -4.24
CA ALA A 358 -6.44 -12.64 -3.64
C ALA A 358 -5.28 -11.68 -3.37
N ILE A 359 -4.78 -11.66 -2.14
CA ILE A 359 -3.64 -10.86 -1.67
C ILE A 359 -2.53 -11.83 -1.28
N CYS A 360 -1.37 -11.72 -1.92
CA CYS A 360 -0.24 -12.63 -1.74
C CYS A 360 0.92 -11.94 -1.02
N ASP A 361 1.73 -12.70 -0.27
CA ASP A 361 2.92 -12.20 0.43
C ASP A 361 4.04 -11.71 -0.47
N ASP A 362 4.05 -12.14 -1.73
CA ASP A 362 4.95 -11.61 -2.76
C ASP A 362 4.59 -10.18 -3.21
N GLY A 363 3.49 -9.61 -2.71
CA GLY A 363 3.00 -8.27 -3.03
C GLY A 363 1.94 -8.22 -4.13
N SER A 364 1.60 -9.37 -4.73
CA SER A 364 0.59 -9.47 -5.77
C SER A 364 -0.82 -9.30 -5.22
N TYR A 365 -1.62 -8.49 -5.92
CA TYR A 365 -3.05 -8.27 -5.67
C TYR A 365 -3.83 -8.63 -6.94
N ASN A 366 -4.76 -9.59 -6.83
CA ASN A 366 -5.55 -10.05 -7.96
C ASN A 366 -7.05 -9.94 -7.67
N LEU A 367 -7.75 -9.10 -8.42
CA LEU A 367 -9.22 -8.97 -8.34
C LEU A 367 -9.86 -9.77 -9.47
N PHE A 368 -10.63 -10.79 -9.11
CA PHE A 368 -11.42 -11.60 -10.02
C PHE A 368 -12.91 -11.31 -9.88
N THR A 369 -13.64 -11.43 -10.97
CA THR A 369 -15.09 -11.55 -10.98
C THR A 369 -15.48 -12.94 -11.44
N PHE A 370 -16.60 -13.44 -10.93
CA PHE A 370 -17.12 -14.74 -11.29
C PHE A 370 -18.65 -14.76 -11.23
N SER A 371 -19.27 -15.62 -12.03
CA SER A 371 -20.72 -15.77 -12.05
C SER A 371 -21.16 -17.20 -11.74
N SER A 372 -22.46 -17.38 -11.52
CA SER A 372 -23.09 -18.65 -11.16
C SER A 372 -23.18 -19.63 -12.34
N ASP A 373 -22.80 -19.24 -13.54
CA ASP A 373 -22.64 -20.15 -14.68
C ASP A 373 -21.21 -20.74 -14.78
N GLY A 374 -20.33 -20.39 -13.84
CA GLY A 374 -18.94 -20.84 -13.80
C GLY A 374 -17.97 -19.98 -14.62
N THR A 375 -18.45 -18.92 -15.27
CA THR A 375 -17.61 -17.96 -15.98
C THR A 375 -16.87 -17.05 -15.00
N PHE A 376 -15.67 -16.61 -15.39
CA PHE A 376 -14.87 -15.70 -14.60
C PHE A 376 -13.91 -14.86 -15.43
N ASP A 377 -13.53 -13.71 -14.89
CA ASP A 377 -12.55 -12.79 -15.47
C ASP A 377 -11.61 -12.22 -14.40
N LEU A 378 -10.36 -11.97 -14.79
CA LEU A 378 -9.40 -11.18 -14.00
C LEU A 378 -9.60 -9.70 -14.34
N ILE A 379 -10.02 -8.90 -13.35
CA ILE A 379 -10.28 -7.47 -13.51
C ILE A 379 -9.05 -6.62 -13.24
N ARG A 380 -8.27 -6.95 -12.18
CA ARG A 380 -7.05 -6.20 -11.81
C ARG A 380 -5.92 -7.14 -11.40
N ASP A 381 -4.72 -6.83 -11.88
CA ASP A 381 -3.43 -7.41 -11.53
C ASP A 381 -2.53 -6.25 -11.10
N GLU A 382 -2.46 -6.00 -9.79
CA GLU A 382 -1.75 -4.87 -9.20
C GLU A 382 -0.71 -5.37 -8.19
N TYR A 383 0.25 -4.50 -7.83
CA TYR A 383 1.27 -4.80 -6.83
C TYR A 383 1.10 -3.83 -5.67
N TYR A 384 0.65 -4.31 -4.50
CA TYR A 384 0.18 -3.44 -3.42
C TYR A 384 1.33 -2.89 -2.55
N LEU A 385 2.50 -3.54 -2.53
CA LEU A 385 3.62 -3.11 -1.68
C LEU A 385 4.29 -1.81 -2.15
N ASP A 386 4.15 -1.45 -3.43
CA ASP A 386 4.65 -0.19 -4.00
C ASP A 386 3.75 1.02 -3.62
N TRP A 387 2.54 0.78 -3.10
CA TRP A 387 1.63 1.87 -2.75
C TRP A 387 2.12 2.66 -1.55
N GLY A 388 2.04 4.00 -1.65
CA GLY A 388 2.42 4.93 -0.58
C GLY A 388 3.93 5.12 -0.37
N ASP A 389 4.78 4.50 -1.19
CA ASP A 389 6.24 4.66 -1.10
C ASP A 389 6.71 6.03 -1.62
N ASP A 390 6.06 6.58 -2.65
CA ASP A 390 6.38 7.92 -3.18
C ASP A 390 6.16 9.01 -2.11
N GLU A 391 5.02 8.99 -1.41
CA GLU A 391 4.72 9.98 -0.35
C GLU A 391 5.67 9.85 0.86
N HIS A 392 6.02 8.62 1.24
CA HIS A 392 6.99 8.38 2.31
C HIS A 392 8.40 8.85 1.93
N PHE A 393 8.84 8.61 0.69
CA PHE A 393 10.11 9.12 0.18
C PHE A 393 10.19 10.65 0.35
N PHE A 394 9.15 11.39 -0.06
CA PHE A 394 9.12 12.85 0.12
C PHE A 394 9.11 13.28 1.59
N LYS A 395 8.41 12.54 2.47
CA LYS A 395 8.37 12.82 3.92
C LYS A 395 9.73 12.57 4.58
N GLN A 396 10.42 11.48 4.23
CA GLN A 396 11.74 11.15 4.75
C GLN A 396 12.80 12.16 4.28
N CYS A 397 12.73 12.61 3.03
CA CYS A 397 13.57 13.72 2.57
C CYS A 397 13.33 14.98 3.43
N SER A 398 12.07 15.31 3.75
CA SER A 398 11.74 16.47 4.60
C SER A 398 12.34 16.37 6.01
N GLU A 399 12.26 15.21 6.66
CA GLU A 399 12.84 14.99 8.00
C GLU A 399 14.38 15.11 7.99
N SER A 400 15.03 14.61 6.94
CA SER A 400 16.48 14.78 6.74
C SER A 400 16.87 16.26 6.56
N PHE A 401 16.04 17.04 5.85
CA PHE A 401 16.22 18.49 5.75
C PHE A 401 16.07 19.20 7.10
N ASP A 402 15.13 18.77 7.96
CA ASP A 402 14.94 19.32 9.31
C ASP A 402 16.11 18.98 10.25
N ALA A 403 16.66 17.77 10.18
CA ALA A 403 17.85 17.38 10.93
C ALA A 403 19.09 18.21 10.53
N ILE A 404 19.28 18.45 9.23
CA ILE A 404 20.32 19.33 8.70
C ILE A 404 20.08 20.78 9.16
N ALA A 405 18.83 21.25 9.14
CA ALA A 405 18.47 22.59 9.62
C ALA A 405 18.74 22.75 11.13
N SER A 406 18.47 21.73 11.95
CA SER A 406 18.72 21.76 13.40
C SER A 406 20.22 21.75 13.73
N TYR A 407 21.04 21.05 12.95
CA TYR A 407 22.51 21.09 13.05
C TYR A 407 23.08 22.47 12.65
N LEU A 408 22.45 23.12 11.66
CA LEU A 408 22.78 24.49 11.25
C LEU A 408 22.34 25.52 12.30
N TYR A 409 21.19 25.33 12.97
CA TYR A 409 20.69 26.22 14.03
C TYR A 409 21.60 26.24 15.27
N GLY A 410 22.19 25.10 15.66
CA GLY A 410 23.20 25.04 16.73
C GLY A 410 24.47 25.83 16.39
N SER A 411 24.80 25.92 15.11
CA SER A 411 25.93 26.73 14.61
C SER A 411 25.59 28.22 14.48
N PHE A 412 24.32 28.58 14.26
CA PHE A 412 23.85 29.97 14.15
C PHE A 412 23.85 30.73 15.48
N PHE A 413 23.57 30.05 16.59
CA PHE A 413 23.58 30.67 17.93
C PHE A 413 24.99 31.10 18.37
N PHE A 414 26.04 30.45 17.85
CA PHE A 414 27.42 30.83 18.12
C PHE A 414 27.86 32.08 17.34
N VAL A 415 27.22 32.37 16.20
CA VAL A 415 27.56 33.51 15.33
C VAL A 415 26.73 34.75 15.65
N SER A 416 25.50 34.60 16.19
CA SER A 416 24.61 35.73 16.49
C SER A 416 25.04 36.60 17.68
N ASN A 417 25.95 36.15 18.54
CA ASN A 417 26.50 36.96 19.65
C ASN A 417 27.65 37.90 19.24
N ILE A 418 28.09 37.87 17.99
CA ILE A 418 29.22 38.71 17.50
C ILE A 418 28.74 39.99 16.78
N PHE A 419 27.46 40.11 16.40
CA PHE A 419 26.99 41.20 15.53
C PHE A 419 25.97 42.18 16.15
N VAL A 420 25.70 42.11 17.45
CA VAL A 420 24.83 43.08 18.14
C VAL A 420 25.65 44.20 18.77
N PHE A 421 26.31 45.04 17.97
CA PHE A 421 26.69 46.41 18.36
C PHE A 421 27.00 47.20 17.09
N TYR A 422 26.06 48.03 16.63
CA TYR A 422 26.24 49.38 16.04
C TYR A 422 24.96 49.81 15.28
N PRO A 423 24.31 50.93 15.66
CA PRO A 423 23.15 51.44 14.94
C PRO A 423 23.58 52.52 13.93
N MET A 424 23.00 52.52 12.73
CA MET A 424 23.02 53.69 11.84
C MET A 424 21.64 53.90 11.21
N ARG A 425 21.05 55.05 11.56
CA ARG A 425 19.80 55.62 11.05
C ARG A 425 19.98 56.12 9.62
N PHE A 426 18.99 55.91 8.76
CA PHE A 426 18.64 56.88 7.71
C PHE A 426 17.12 56.93 7.50
N TYR A 427 16.57 58.14 7.66
CA TYR A 427 15.20 58.58 7.39
C TYR A 427 15.09 59.02 5.93
N VAL A 428 14.07 58.59 5.17
CA VAL A 428 13.49 59.37 4.06
C VAL A 428 11.99 59.08 3.94
N ASN A 429 11.22 60.17 3.78
CA ASN A 429 9.76 60.33 3.78
C ASN A 429 8.97 59.43 2.80
N TYR A 430 7.87 58.88 3.32
CA TYR A 430 6.72 58.36 2.56
C TYR A 430 5.75 59.51 2.33
N ASP A 431 5.47 59.89 1.08
CA ASP A 431 4.20 60.50 0.64
C ASP A 431 4.31 60.88 -0.83
N LYS A 432 3.99 59.93 -1.71
CA LYS A 432 3.48 60.05 -3.08
C LYS A 432 3.61 58.67 -3.73
N VAL A 433 2.58 58.27 -4.48
CA VAL A 433 2.43 56.97 -5.18
C VAL A 433 1.75 55.87 -4.35
N PHE A 434 0.44 56.03 -4.09
CA PHE A 434 -0.46 54.90 -3.79
C PHE A 434 -1.81 55.08 -4.50
N PRO A 435 -2.25 54.12 -5.33
CA PRO A 435 -3.66 53.80 -5.50
C PRO A 435 -4.10 52.82 -4.40
N SER A 436 -5.33 53.01 -3.95
CA SER A 436 -5.88 52.71 -2.61
C SER A 436 -6.47 51.31 -2.42
N THR A 437 -6.01 50.27 -3.14
CA THR A 437 -6.63 48.92 -3.08
C THR A 437 -5.83 47.87 -2.32
N SER A 438 -4.57 48.11 -1.95
CA SER A 438 -3.72 47.16 -1.21
C SER A 438 -3.67 47.41 0.31
N TYR A 439 -4.07 48.61 0.78
CA TYR A 439 -4.04 48.93 2.21
C TYR A 439 -5.18 48.28 3.01
N GLN A 440 -6.33 47.98 2.38
CA GLN A 440 -7.45 47.29 3.06
C GLN A 440 -7.21 45.79 3.27
N CYS A 441 -6.29 45.18 2.51
CA CYS A 441 -5.97 43.76 2.65
C CYS A 441 -5.02 43.53 3.83
N VAL A 442 -4.06 44.45 4.06
CA VAL A 442 -3.06 44.34 5.13
C VAL A 442 -3.67 44.61 6.52
N THR A 443 -4.66 45.51 6.63
CA THR A 443 -5.30 45.83 7.92
C THR A 443 -6.34 44.80 8.37
N LYS A 444 -7.09 44.18 7.44
CA LYS A 444 -8.01 43.06 7.79
C LYS A 444 -7.30 41.78 8.22
N ILE A 445 -6.07 41.54 7.74
CA ILE A 445 -5.27 40.36 8.11
C ILE A 445 -4.67 40.50 9.51
N ALA A 446 -4.36 41.74 9.94
CA ALA A 446 -3.89 42.00 11.31
C ALA A 446 -4.98 41.75 12.37
N GLU A 447 -6.25 41.97 12.06
CA GLU A 447 -7.38 41.65 12.95
C GLU A 447 -7.62 40.13 13.08
N VAL A 448 -7.39 39.36 12.01
CA VAL A 448 -7.51 37.88 12.03
C VAL A 448 -6.33 37.24 12.77
N LEU A 449 -5.14 37.84 12.73
CA LEU A 449 -3.94 37.31 13.39
C LEU A 449 -3.86 37.60 14.90
N CYS A 450 -4.70 38.50 15.45
CA CYS A 450 -4.63 38.88 16.86
C CYS A 450 -5.58 38.11 17.81
N LEU A 451 -6.46 37.25 17.31
CA LEU A 451 -7.42 36.49 18.13
C LEU A 451 -7.41 34.98 17.86
N ARG A 452 -6.30 34.30 18.17
CA ARG A 452 -6.30 32.98 18.84
C ARG A 452 -4.88 32.56 19.22
N ARG A 453 -4.65 32.56 20.53
CA ARG A 453 -3.36 32.29 21.18
C ARG A 453 -3.00 30.80 21.11
N LYS A 454 -1.71 30.54 20.86
CA LYS A 454 -0.92 29.28 20.97
C LYS A 454 -1.01 28.30 19.79
N LYS A 455 -0.15 28.52 18.80
CA LYS A 455 0.93 27.60 18.33
C LYS A 455 1.79 28.36 17.31
N SER A 456 3.11 28.34 17.49
CA SER A 456 4.08 28.99 16.59
C SER A 456 3.95 28.44 15.16
N ALA A 457 4.16 29.26 14.13
CA ALA A 457 4.04 28.89 12.72
C ALA A 457 4.93 27.73 12.24
N LEU A 458 5.84 27.22 13.10
CA LEU A 458 6.59 25.97 12.91
C LEU A 458 5.73 24.70 12.96
N PHE A 459 4.51 24.75 13.52
CA PHE A 459 3.64 23.57 13.69
C PHE A 459 2.40 23.55 12.78
N ASN A 460 2.37 24.36 11.73
CA ASN A 460 1.31 24.29 10.72
C ASN A 460 1.94 24.38 9.32
N PHE A 461 1.96 23.26 8.60
CA PHE A 461 2.54 23.12 7.25
C PHE A 461 1.99 24.19 6.28
N GLN A 462 0.70 24.52 6.38
CA GLN A 462 0.08 25.56 5.57
C GLN A 462 0.62 26.96 5.90
N SER A 463 0.87 27.24 7.18
CA SER A 463 1.46 28.50 7.63
C SER A 463 2.95 28.59 7.28
N LEU A 464 3.69 27.49 7.38
CA LEU A 464 5.10 27.43 6.99
C LEU A 464 5.29 27.67 5.49
N ILE A 465 4.48 27.01 4.66
CA ILE A 465 4.43 27.26 3.21
C ILE A 465 4.10 28.72 2.92
N SER A 466 3.14 29.29 3.65
CA SER A 466 2.76 30.70 3.48
C SER A 466 3.91 31.65 3.80
N VAL A 467 4.69 31.39 4.87
CA VAL A 467 5.86 32.20 5.25
C VAL A 467 6.99 32.07 4.21
N ILE A 468 7.25 30.86 3.71
CA ILE A 468 8.26 30.63 2.67
C ILE A 468 7.86 31.33 1.36
N LEU A 469 6.57 31.27 0.97
CA LEU A 469 6.03 32.01 -0.18
C LEU A 469 6.18 33.51 0.01
N LEU A 470 5.84 34.04 1.18
CA LEU A 470 5.98 35.46 1.48
C LEU A 470 7.44 35.92 1.41
N LEU A 471 8.36 35.09 1.90
CA LEU A 471 9.80 35.33 1.81
C LEU A 471 10.27 35.37 0.35
N ILE A 472 9.85 34.41 -0.47
CA ILE A 472 10.17 34.36 -1.91
C ILE A 472 9.63 35.61 -2.63
N CYS A 473 8.37 35.99 -2.38
CA CYS A 473 7.75 37.18 -2.96
C CYS A 473 8.48 38.46 -2.56
N THR A 474 8.81 38.60 -1.27
CA THR A 474 9.52 39.77 -0.73
C THR A 474 10.92 39.90 -1.31
N CYS A 475 11.68 38.80 -1.38
CA CYS A 475 13.02 38.79 -1.99
C CYS A 475 12.98 39.16 -3.48
N THR A 476 11.97 38.67 -4.20
CA THR A 476 11.76 38.98 -5.63
C THR A 476 11.42 40.45 -5.83
N TYR A 477 10.57 41.02 -4.97
CA TYR A 477 10.22 42.44 -4.99
C TYR A 477 11.41 43.35 -4.67
N VAL A 478 12.13 43.06 -3.58
CA VAL A 478 13.31 43.85 -3.15
C VAL A 478 14.40 43.82 -4.20
N ARG A 479 14.63 42.68 -4.87
CA ARG A 479 15.62 42.59 -5.95
C ARG A 479 15.19 43.39 -7.19
N ALA A 480 13.90 43.45 -7.50
CA ALA A 480 13.38 44.23 -8.63
C ALA A 480 13.59 45.75 -8.45
N PHE A 481 13.51 46.24 -7.20
CA PHE A 481 13.70 47.67 -6.88
C PHE A 481 15.14 48.04 -6.53
N VAL A 482 15.88 47.16 -5.82
CA VAL A 482 17.25 47.43 -5.35
C VAL A 482 18.15 46.20 -5.59
N PRO A 483 18.50 45.89 -6.85
CA PRO A 483 19.21 44.65 -7.21
C PRO A 483 20.59 44.54 -6.59
N LYS A 484 21.29 45.67 -6.38
CA LYS A 484 22.63 45.72 -5.79
C LYS A 484 22.69 45.17 -4.35
N LEU A 485 21.59 45.23 -3.59
CA LEU A 485 21.53 44.74 -2.21
C LEU A 485 21.51 43.20 -2.15
N ILE A 486 20.78 42.57 -3.08
CA ILE A 486 20.60 41.12 -3.11
C ILE A 486 21.67 40.44 -3.97
N ASP A 487 22.09 41.05 -5.09
CA ASP A 487 23.09 40.47 -6.01
C ASP A 487 24.53 40.55 -5.47
N ARG A 488 24.80 41.32 -4.42
CA ARG A 488 26.13 41.38 -3.79
C ARG A 488 26.42 40.18 -2.89
N ASN A 489 25.38 39.54 -2.35
CA ASN A 489 25.50 38.45 -1.37
C ASN A 489 25.00 37.12 -1.96
N LYS A 490 25.68 36.61 -3.00
CA LYS A 490 25.28 35.36 -3.70
C LYS A 490 25.68 34.07 -2.99
N GLN A 491 26.56 34.14 -2.00
CA GLN A 491 27.15 33.00 -1.30
C GLN A 491 26.94 33.12 0.22
N GLY A 492 26.93 31.97 0.92
CA GLY A 492 26.66 31.91 2.36
C GLY A 492 25.19 32.11 2.73
N PHE A 493 24.91 32.44 3.99
CA PHE A 493 23.56 32.55 4.55
C PHE A 493 22.70 33.63 3.87
N LEU A 494 23.28 34.80 3.58
CA LEU A 494 22.62 35.88 2.85
C LEU A 494 22.33 35.50 1.38
N GLY A 495 22.99 34.46 0.86
CA GLY A 495 22.72 33.85 -0.45
C GLY A 495 21.37 33.14 -0.53
N VAL A 496 20.71 32.84 0.59
CA VAL A 496 19.35 32.28 0.61
C VAL A 496 18.34 33.28 0.04
N PHE A 497 18.44 34.57 0.38
CA PHE A 497 17.55 35.61 -0.14
C PHE A 497 17.73 35.81 -1.66
N TRP A 498 18.97 35.69 -2.14
CA TRP A 498 19.26 35.70 -3.58
C TRP A 498 18.66 34.49 -4.31
N LYS A 499 18.77 33.28 -3.72
CA LYS A 499 18.15 32.05 -4.27
C LYS A 499 16.63 32.14 -4.24
N CYS A 500 16.02 32.65 -3.18
CA CYS A 500 14.58 32.89 -3.07
C CYS A 500 14.09 33.88 -4.15
N ALA A 501 14.81 34.99 -4.38
CA ALA A 501 14.48 35.92 -5.47
C ALA A 501 14.54 35.25 -6.85
N ARG A 502 15.53 34.37 -7.10
CA ARG A 502 15.63 33.60 -8.35
C ARG A 502 14.52 32.57 -8.51
N ILE A 503 14.09 31.94 -7.42
CA ILE A 503 12.94 31.03 -7.41
C ILE A 503 11.67 31.81 -7.77
N GLY A 504 11.43 32.96 -7.14
CA GLY A 504 10.28 33.80 -7.45
C GLY A 504 10.27 34.37 -8.87
N GLU A 505 11.43 34.74 -9.43
CA GLU A 505 11.56 35.11 -10.86
C GLU A 505 11.22 33.95 -11.81
N ARG A 506 11.64 32.72 -11.47
CA ARG A 506 11.33 31.51 -12.24
C ARG A 506 9.86 31.10 -12.11
N LEU A 507 9.24 31.38 -10.97
CA LEU A 507 7.80 31.24 -10.75
C LEU A 507 7.00 32.34 -11.47
N ARG A 508 7.51 33.58 -11.57
CA ARG A 508 6.91 34.65 -12.38
C ARG A 508 6.95 34.32 -13.87
N MET A 509 7.99 33.65 -14.35
CA MET A 509 8.02 33.07 -15.70
C MET A 509 6.99 31.95 -15.91
N ALA A 510 6.31 31.49 -14.85
CA ALA A 510 5.20 30.55 -14.89
C ALA A 510 3.82 31.20 -14.69
N HIS A 511 3.73 32.51 -14.38
CA HIS A 511 2.44 33.20 -14.40
C HIS A 511 2.14 33.62 -15.84
N PHE A 512 1.40 32.73 -16.48
CA PHE A 512 0.77 32.91 -17.77
C PHE A 512 -0.57 33.63 -17.52
N ASP A 513 -0.85 34.71 -18.24
CA ASP A 513 -2.20 35.25 -18.29
C ASP A 513 -3.04 34.29 -19.13
N GLU A 514 -3.72 33.35 -18.45
CA GLU A 514 -4.73 32.45 -19.05
C GLU A 514 -5.86 33.20 -19.77
N VAL A 515 -5.93 34.52 -19.58
CA VAL A 515 -6.86 35.45 -20.22
C VAL A 515 -6.47 35.79 -21.68
N GLU A 516 -5.21 35.60 -22.09
CA GLU A 516 -4.71 36.09 -23.39
C GLU A 516 -4.28 35.00 -24.38
N TYR A 517 -3.88 33.82 -23.89
CA TYR A 517 -3.40 32.73 -24.74
C TYR A 517 -3.90 31.37 -24.23
N GLU A 518 -4.00 30.38 -25.13
CA GLU A 518 -4.18 28.96 -24.82
C GLU A 518 -2.84 28.21 -25.00
N LEU A 519 -2.40 27.48 -23.97
CA LEU A 519 -1.17 26.67 -24.02
C LEU A 519 -1.44 25.28 -24.60
N ARG A 520 -0.92 25.02 -25.81
CA ARG A 520 -0.91 23.68 -26.40
C ARG A 520 0.45 23.02 -26.25
N LYS A 521 0.53 22.01 -25.38
CA LYS A 521 1.77 21.26 -25.12
C LYS A 521 2.11 20.36 -26.31
N ASN A 522 3.31 20.54 -26.86
CA ASN A 522 3.79 19.72 -27.97
C ASN A 522 4.50 18.47 -27.43
N LEU A 523 4.50 17.40 -28.25
CA LEU A 523 5.26 16.19 -27.94
C LEU A 523 6.76 16.48 -27.99
N PRO A 524 7.58 15.77 -27.21
CA PRO A 524 9.03 15.86 -27.35
C PRO A 524 9.48 15.49 -28.77
N PRO A 525 10.58 16.08 -29.26
CA PRO A 525 11.11 15.76 -30.59
C PRO A 525 11.44 14.26 -30.69
N HIS A 526 11.11 13.66 -31.83
CA HIS A 526 11.42 12.26 -32.10
C HIS A 526 12.90 12.13 -32.45
N PHE A 527 13.69 11.44 -31.63
CA PHE A 527 15.09 11.15 -31.97
C PHE A 527 15.17 10.05 -33.05
N PRO A 528 16.28 9.95 -33.81
CA PRO A 528 16.46 8.88 -34.80
C PRO A 528 16.27 7.51 -34.14
N LYS A 529 15.43 6.64 -34.74
CA LYS A 529 15.18 5.29 -34.22
C LYS A 529 16.25 4.33 -34.73
N ALA A 530 17.20 3.93 -33.88
CA ALA A 530 17.95 2.71 -34.15
C ALA A 530 17.07 1.48 -33.87
N LYS A 531 17.39 0.33 -34.48
CA LYS A 531 16.60 -0.92 -34.28
C LYS A 531 16.61 -1.39 -32.81
N ASN A 532 17.62 -0.99 -32.03
CA ASN A 532 17.78 -1.27 -30.61
C ASN A 532 17.20 -0.22 -29.66
N ASP A 533 16.60 0.86 -30.16
CA ASP A 533 16.01 1.90 -29.31
C ASP A 533 14.55 1.58 -28.97
N ILE A 534 14.23 1.64 -27.68
CA ILE A 534 12.88 1.44 -27.16
C ILE A 534 12.45 2.66 -26.34
N TYR A 535 11.38 3.30 -26.78
CA TYR A 535 10.76 4.40 -26.05
C TYR A 535 9.67 3.90 -25.11
N ILE A 536 9.83 4.19 -23.83
CA ILE A 536 8.85 3.87 -22.79
C ILE A 536 7.96 5.09 -22.57
N THR A 537 6.65 4.89 -22.67
CA THR A 537 5.64 5.92 -22.41
C THR A 537 4.76 5.51 -21.23
N ARG A 538 3.97 6.45 -20.68
CA ARG A 538 3.07 6.19 -19.54
C ARG A 538 2.10 5.03 -19.79
N HIS A 539 1.63 4.85 -21.01
CA HIS A 539 0.61 3.86 -21.36
C HIS A 539 1.17 2.55 -21.92
N THR A 540 2.49 2.44 -22.09
CA THR A 540 3.09 1.20 -22.61
C THR A 540 2.98 0.06 -21.61
N SER A 541 2.50 -1.11 -22.07
CA SER A 541 2.49 -2.34 -21.28
C SER A 541 3.92 -2.79 -20.95
N ILE A 542 4.23 -2.89 -19.66
CA ILE A 542 5.53 -3.33 -19.16
C ILE A 542 5.82 -4.76 -19.63
N VAL A 543 4.81 -5.63 -19.64
CA VAL A 543 4.95 -7.04 -20.07
C VAL A 543 5.34 -7.13 -21.54
N ALA A 544 4.65 -6.37 -22.41
CA ALA A 544 4.96 -6.34 -23.83
C ALA A 544 6.36 -5.79 -24.12
N GLN A 545 6.77 -4.73 -23.41
CA GLN A 545 8.10 -4.15 -23.56
C GLN A 545 9.20 -5.10 -23.08
N LYS A 546 9.00 -5.80 -21.95
CA LYS A 546 9.94 -6.83 -21.51
C LYS A 546 10.13 -7.94 -22.53
N ALA A 547 9.03 -8.49 -23.05
CA ALA A 547 9.10 -9.54 -24.07
C ALA A 547 9.86 -9.07 -25.31
N ARG A 548 9.64 -7.82 -25.73
CA ARG A 548 10.37 -7.19 -26.83
C ARG A 548 11.86 -7.01 -26.52
N ILE A 549 12.23 -6.54 -25.33
CA ILE A 549 13.62 -6.35 -24.91
C ILE A 549 14.36 -7.69 -24.91
N ILE A 550 13.76 -8.73 -24.32
CA ILE A 550 14.35 -10.07 -24.26
C ILE A 550 14.54 -10.63 -25.67
N LYS A 551 13.51 -10.52 -26.53
CA LYS A 551 13.60 -10.94 -27.93
C LYS A 551 14.75 -10.24 -28.67
N LEU A 552 14.90 -8.93 -28.50
CA LEU A 552 16.00 -8.18 -29.13
C LEU A 552 17.37 -8.61 -28.60
N LEU A 553 17.49 -8.87 -27.29
CA LEU A 553 18.73 -9.39 -26.71
C LEU A 553 19.05 -10.81 -27.25
N ASP A 554 18.04 -11.65 -27.51
CA ASP A 554 18.18 -13.01 -28.03
C ASP A 554 18.51 -13.05 -29.53
N GLU A 555 18.03 -12.08 -30.32
CA GLU A 555 18.29 -11.94 -31.77
C GLU A 555 19.72 -11.44 -32.11
N LYS A 556 20.71 -11.70 -31.23
CA LYS A 556 22.13 -11.29 -31.32
C LYS A 556 22.40 -9.77 -31.32
N MET A 557 21.49 -8.94 -30.80
CA MET A 557 21.85 -7.54 -30.51
C MET A 557 22.70 -7.47 -29.23
N ASN A 558 23.87 -6.83 -29.31
CA ASN A 558 24.78 -6.70 -28.17
C ASN A 558 24.26 -5.72 -27.10
N GLU A 559 23.41 -4.77 -27.49
CA GLU A 559 22.82 -3.77 -26.59
C GLU A 559 21.43 -3.32 -27.02
N VAL A 560 20.59 -2.99 -26.03
CA VAL A 560 19.26 -2.38 -26.16
C VAL A 560 19.24 -1.09 -25.34
N ILE A 561 18.70 0.00 -25.90
CA ILE A 561 18.66 1.29 -25.21
C ILE A 561 17.20 1.66 -24.92
N LEU A 562 16.89 1.89 -23.65
CA LEU A 562 15.59 2.35 -23.20
C LEU A 562 15.60 3.87 -23.03
N HIS A 563 14.60 4.54 -23.57
CA HIS A 563 14.44 5.99 -23.49
C HIS A 563 13.14 6.33 -22.73
N GLY A 564 13.27 7.05 -21.62
CA GLY A 564 12.15 7.55 -20.82
C GLY A 564 12.19 9.07 -20.73
N LEU A 565 11.05 9.73 -20.98
CA LEU A 565 10.93 11.19 -20.93
C LEU A 565 9.88 11.62 -19.90
N GLY A 566 10.23 12.64 -19.10
CA GLY A 566 9.38 13.24 -18.08
C GLY A 566 8.84 12.20 -17.11
N ALA A 567 7.51 12.11 -17.01
CA ALA A 567 6.86 11.17 -16.11
C ALA A 567 6.94 9.69 -16.52
N ALA A 568 7.57 9.35 -17.64
CA ALA A 568 7.90 7.96 -17.97
C ALA A 568 9.28 7.52 -17.42
N VAL A 569 10.06 8.42 -16.81
CA VAL A 569 11.40 8.12 -16.28
C VAL A 569 11.37 6.98 -15.27
N SER A 570 10.55 7.07 -14.22
CA SER A 570 10.45 6.03 -13.18
C SER A 570 10.02 4.68 -13.76
N ARG A 571 9.07 4.69 -14.71
CA ARG A 571 8.62 3.47 -15.41
C ARG A 571 9.74 2.84 -16.24
N THR A 572 10.58 3.65 -16.88
CA THR A 572 11.70 3.19 -17.70
C THR A 572 12.77 2.51 -16.84
N ILE A 573 13.07 3.09 -15.68
CA ILE A 573 13.99 2.52 -14.69
C ILE A 573 13.45 1.18 -14.17
N ASN A 574 12.17 1.12 -13.81
CA ASN A 574 11.54 -0.10 -13.33
C ASN A 574 11.61 -1.23 -14.38
N VAL A 575 11.33 -0.94 -15.66
CA VAL A 575 11.48 -1.92 -16.74
C VAL A 575 12.93 -2.45 -16.83
N ALA A 576 13.93 -1.58 -16.75
CA ALA A 576 15.34 -1.98 -16.81
C ALA A 576 15.74 -2.89 -15.63
N LEU A 577 15.36 -2.52 -14.41
CA LEU A 577 15.65 -3.30 -13.20
C LEU A 577 14.99 -4.68 -13.25
N GLN A 578 13.74 -4.75 -13.72
CA GLN A 578 13.04 -6.02 -13.85
C GLN A 578 13.66 -6.94 -14.92
N ILE A 579 14.29 -6.39 -15.96
CA ILE A 579 15.08 -7.17 -16.93
C ILE A 579 16.37 -7.69 -16.29
N GLN A 580 17.09 -6.85 -15.55
CA GLN A 580 18.31 -7.27 -14.83
C GLN A 580 18.03 -8.38 -13.81
N ARG A 581 16.91 -8.30 -13.08
CA ARG A 581 16.46 -9.35 -12.15
C ARG A 581 16.13 -10.67 -12.86
N LYS A 582 15.60 -10.63 -14.09
CA LYS A 582 15.25 -11.83 -14.83
C LYS A 582 16.47 -12.51 -15.47
N LEU A 583 17.46 -11.71 -15.84
CA LEU A 583 18.66 -12.12 -16.55
C LEU A 583 19.91 -12.01 -15.65
N VAL A 584 19.76 -12.47 -14.40
CA VAL A 584 20.77 -12.34 -13.32
C VAL A 584 22.17 -12.65 -13.83
N ASP A 585 23.10 -11.72 -13.58
CA ASP A 585 24.52 -11.76 -13.97
C ASP A 585 24.87 -11.85 -15.46
N THR A 586 23.89 -11.91 -16.36
CA THR A 586 24.14 -11.97 -17.82
C THR A 586 24.13 -10.59 -18.50
N VAL A 587 23.55 -9.58 -17.85
CA VAL A 587 23.39 -8.22 -18.41
C VAL A 587 23.92 -7.12 -17.48
N LYS A 588 24.46 -6.06 -18.07
CA LYS A 588 24.93 -4.82 -17.44
C LYS A 588 24.03 -3.65 -17.85
N LEU A 589 23.65 -2.83 -16.86
CA LEU A 589 22.93 -1.58 -17.08
C LEU A 589 23.92 -0.39 -17.04
N ASP A 590 23.84 0.51 -18.02
CA ASP A 590 24.49 1.83 -18.02
C ASP A 590 23.40 2.91 -18.11
N VAL A 591 23.34 3.81 -17.11
CA VAL A 591 22.27 4.81 -16.99
C VAL A 591 22.84 6.19 -17.29
N ARG A 592 22.22 6.89 -18.25
CA ARG A 592 22.53 8.28 -18.59
C ARG A 592 21.29 9.13 -18.42
N THR A 593 21.42 10.23 -17.68
CA THR A 593 20.37 11.23 -17.55
C THR A 593 20.57 12.32 -18.59
N GLY A 594 19.48 12.96 -19.01
CA GLY A 594 19.50 14.04 -19.98
C GLY A 594 18.35 15.01 -19.76
N THR A 595 18.35 16.10 -20.52
CA THR A 595 17.27 17.08 -20.52
C THR A 595 16.91 17.39 -21.97
N VAL A 596 15.64 17.22 -22.31
CA VAL A 596 15.11 17.49 -23.66
C VAL A 596 14.38 18.82 -23.65
N LYS A 597 14.81 19.73 -24.52
CA LYS A 597 14.10 21.00 -24.77
C LYS A 597 12.91 20.73 -25.68
N VAL A 598 11.73 21.14 -25.24
CA VAL A 598 10.47 21.04 -25.98
C VAL A 598 9.88 22.42 -26.13
N THR A 599 9.47 22.75 -27.34
CA THR A 599 8.86 24.04 -27.67
C THR A 599 7.36 23.85 -27.78
N ASP A 600 6.61 24.33 -26.79
CA ASP A 600 5.14 24.32 -26.77
C ASP A 600 4.61 25.56 -27.53
N SER A 601 3.41 25.42 -28.09
CA SER A 601 2.74 26.48 -28.86
C SER A 601 1.76 27.25 -27.97
N LEU A 602 1.78 28.58 -28.07
CA LEU A 602 0.84 29.48 -27.42
C LEU A 602 -0.08 30.08 -28.50
N PHE A 603 -1.35 29.72 -28.42
CA PHE A 603 -2.38 30.20 -29.34
C PHE A 603 -3.03 31.46 -28.74
N PRO A 604 -3.08 32.59 -29.46
CA PRO A 604 -3.75 33.78 -28.95
C PRO A 604 -5.27 33.54 -28.83
N LEU A 605 -5.88 34.04 -27.75
CA LEU A 605 -7.34 33.99 -27.53
C LEU A 605 -8.07 35.24 -28.03
N LYS A 606 -7.31 36.24 -28.53
CA LYS A 606 -7.83 37.49 -29.11
C LYS A 606 -7.17 37.73 -30.48
N ASP A 607 -7.95 38.24 -31.43
CA ASP A 607 -7.52 38.38 -32.83
C ASP A 607 -6.38 39.40 -33.05
N GLU A 608 -6.12 40.27 -32.08
CA GLU A 608 -5.05 41.30 -32.16
C GLU A 608 -3.66 40.80 -31.74
N MET A 609 -3.51 39.51 -31.44
CA MET A 609 -2.30 38.97 -30.79
C MET A 609 -1.60 37.91 -31.64
N ASP A 610 -0.27 37.95 -31.68
CA ASP A 610 0.55 37.01 -32.46
C ASP A 610 0.77 35.67 -31.75
N PHE A 611 0.96 34.59 -32.52
CA PHE A 611 1.40 33.29 -32.01
C PHE A 611 2.74 33.40 -31.27
N LYS A 612 2.82 32.74 -30.11
CA LYS A 612 4.06 32.67 -29.32
C LYS A 612 4.49 31.24 -29.10
N THR A 613 5.77 31.06 -28.73
CA THR A 613 6.31 29.76 -28.38
C THR A 613 6.90 29.79 -26.99
N ARG A 614 6.75 28.68 -26.26
CA ARG A 614 7.31 28.51 -24.91
C ARG A 614 8.25 27.32 -24.90
N ASN A 615 9.50 27.55 -24.54
CA ASN A 615 10.46 26.46 -24.35
C ASN A 615 10.34 25.91 -22.93
N ARG A 616 10.10 24.60 -22.80
CA ARG A 616 10.19 23.85 -21.54
C ARG A 616 11.29 22.81 -21.60
N LEU A 617 11.85 22.48 -20.44
CA LEU A 617 12.86 21.44 -20.28
C LEU A 617 12.20 20.22 -19.64
N ILE A 618 12.40 19.04 -20.23
CA ILE A 618 11.86 17.77 -19.73
C ILE A 618 13.02 16.86 -19.37
N SER A 619 13.00 16.29 -18.16
CA SER A 619 13.97 15.28 -17.74
C SER A 619 13.89 14.03 -18.62
N ALA A 620 15.04 13.45 -18.93
CA ALA A 620 15.16 12.25 -19.74
C ALA A 620 16.08 11.24 -19.06
N VAL A 621 15.80 9.96 -19.26
CA VAL A 621 16.68 8.85 -18.88
C VAL A 621 16.90 7.94 -20.08
N HIS A 622 18.16 7.54 -20.27
CA HIS A 622 18.61 6.63 -21.30
C HIS A 622 19.33 5.48 -20.62
N ILE A 623 18.77 4.28 -20.67
CA ILE A 623 19.32 3.10 -20.00
C ILE A 623 19.77 2.11 -21.06
N ARG A 624 21.08 1.91 -21.18
CA ARG A 624 21.67 0.92 -22.05
C ARG A 624 21.75 -0.41 -21.29
N ILE A 625 21.17 -1.45 -21.88
CA ILE A 625 21.22 -2.83 -21.41
C ILE A 625 22.14 -3.58 -22.37
N SER A 626 23.27 -4.07 -21.87
CA SER A 626 24.28 -4.79 -22.66
C SER A 626 24.58 -6.14 -22.03
N ARG A 627 24.97 -7.14 -22.82
CA ARG A 627 25.44 -8.42 -22.26
C ARG A 627 26.78 -8.20 -21.55
N ARG A 628 26.99 -8.82 -20.38
CA ARG A 628 28.32 -8.88 -19.78
C ARG A 628 29.20 -9.74 -20.68
N THR A 629 30.28 -9.18 -21.20
CA THR A 629 31.38 -9.97 -21.78
C THR A 629 32.05 -10.71 -20.64
N ILE A 630 32.07 -12.04 -20.71
CA ILE A 630 32.85 -12.91 -19.81
C ILE A 630 34.33 -12.64 -20.04
#